data_AF-A0A7S1V5Z1-F1
#
_entry.id   AF-A0A7S1V5Z1-F1
#
_cell.length_a   1.000
_cell.length_b   1.000
_cell.length_c   1.000
_cell.angle_alpha   90.00
_cell.angle_beta   90.00
_cell.angle_gamma   90.00
#
_symmetry.space_group_name_H-M   'P 1'
#
loop_
_entity.id
_entity.type
_entity.pdbx_description
1 polymer ?
#
loop_
_entity_poly.entity_id
_entity_poly.type
_entity_poly.pdbx_seq_one_letter_code
_entity_poly.pdbx_strand_id
1 'polypeptide(L)'
;HNDKLLAAGTGYHQVRFYDPRTQRRPVLFTSEKDQNNLLEHRVTALCQVGDHTLAIGDAAGYLYDMDVRMLEERNGKRKLPLQMGRYVGPCGSIRQLSRQGNRLACVGLDRMLRIFDIKKRKQLDCVYLKQRLNC
;
A
#
# COMPACT_ATOMS: atom_id res chain seq x y z
N HIS A 1 -1.10 9.85 21.69
CA HIS A 1 -0.51 10.92 20.86
C HIS A 1 -0.75 10.48 19.41
N ASN A 2 -1.63 11.17 18.68
CA ASN A 2 -2.00 10.79 17.31
C ASN A 2 -0.90 11.29 16.37
N ASP A 3 0.15 10.50 16.17
CA ASP A 3 1.22 10.85 15.25
C ASP A 3 0.77 10.65 13.81
N LYS A 4 0.28 11.75 13.22
CA LYS A 4 -0.10 11.84 11.82
C LYS A 4 1.18 11.89 10.98
N LEU A 5 1.61 10.75 10.48
CA LEU A 5 2.69 10.65 9.50
C LEU A 5 2.14 10.82 8.08
N LEU A 6 2.92 11.48 7.23
CA LEU A 6 2.68 11.52 5.78
C LEU A 6 3.37 10.32 5.13
N ALA A 7 2.62 9.51 4.39
CA ALA A 7 3.16 8.41 3.59
C ALA A 7 3.28 8.82 2.11
N ALA A 8 4.38 8.45 1.47
CA ALA A 8 4.61 8.67 0.05
C ALA A 8 5.20 7.41 -0.61
N GLY A 9 4.58 6.97 -1.70
CA GLY A 9 5.12 5.94 -2.58
C GLY A 9 6.14 6.53 -3.54
N THR A 10 7.14 5.75 -3.96
CA THR A 10 8.19 6.23 -4.86
C THR A 10 8.36 5.35 -6.09
N GLY A 11 9.03 5.93 -7.10
CA GLY A 11 9.52 5.24 -8.29
C GLY A 11 10.48 4.07 -8.02
N TYR A 12 11.09 4.06 -6.84
CA TYR A 12 12.18 3.17 -6.45
C TYR A 12 11.71 2.05 -5.53
N HIS A 13 10.48 1.56 -5.71
CA HIS A 13 9.96 0.42 -4.92
C HIS A 13 9.91 0.68 -3.40
N GLN A 14 9.74 1.94 -3.00
CA GLN A 14 9.72 2.33 -1.58
C GLN A 14 8.43 3.04 -1.20
N VAL A 15 7.97 2.78 0.02
CA VAL A 15 7.09 3.67 0.78
C VAL A 15 7.92 4.40 1.84
N ARG A 16 7.78 5.72 1.90
CA ARG A 16 8.47 6.60 2.84
C ARG A 16 7.47 7.29 3.74
N PHE A 17 7.76 7.34 5.02
CA PHE A 17 6.97 8.05 6.02
C PHE A 17 7.73 9.28 6.50
N TYR A 18 7.03 10.39 6.59
CA TYR A 18 7.57 11.68 7.00
C TYR A 18 6.76 12.20 8.18
N ASP A 19 7.45 12.73 9.18
CA ASP A 19 6.82 13.62 10.13
C ASP A 19 7.23 15.07 9.78
N PRO A 20 6.33 15.85 9.15
CA PRO A 20 6.66 17.21 8.72
C PRO A 20 6.96 18.15 9.90
N ARG A 21 6.64 17.74 11.13
CA ARG A 21 6.89 18.51 12.35
C ARG A 21 8.32 18.33 12.87
N THR A 22 9.01 17.25 12.49
CA THR A 22 10.33 16.91 13.06
C THR A 22 11.48 17.14 12.07
N GLN A 23 11.36 16.63 10.84
CA GLN A 23 12.43 16.73 9.84
C GLN A 23 11.93 16.58 8.40
N ARG A 24 12.71 17.09 7.44
CA ARG A 24 12.41 16.97 6.00
C ARG A 24 12.74 15.58 5.43
N ARG A 25 13.55 14.79 6.12
CA ARG A 25 13.94 13.43 5.70
C ARG A 25 12.90 12.41 6.18
N PRO A 26 12.74 11.26 5.48
CA PRO A 26 11.86 10.20 5.97
C PRO A 26 12.26 9.77 7.38
N VAL A 27 11.26 9.61 8.24
CA VAL A 27 11.42 9.01 9.58
C VAL A 27 11.44 7.49 9.50
N LEU A 28 10.67 6.90 8.58
CA LEU A 28 10.63 5.46 8.29
C LEU A 28 10.55 5.24 6.78
N PHE A 29 11.07 4.12 6.28
CA PHE A 29 10.91 3.74 4.88
C PHE A 29 11.11 2.24 4.69
N THR A 30 10.47 1.65 3.68
CA THR A 30 10.75 0.28 3.25
C THR A 30 12.13 0.23 2.57
N SER A 31 13.00 -0.71 2.93
CA SER A 31 14.33 -0.83 2.30
C SER A 31 14.22 -1.44 0.90
N GLU A 32 14.94 -0.86 -0.06
CA GLU A 32 15.13 -1.43 -1.41
C GLU A 32 15.99 -2.71 -1.38
N LYS A 33 16.85 -2.85 -0.36
CA LYS A 33 17.80 -3.96 -0.19
C LYS A 33 17.35 -5.00 0.82
N ASP A 34 16.11 -4.89 1.34
CA ASP A 34 15.63 -5.96 2.19
C ASP A 34 15.51 -7.23 1.36
N GLN A 35 16.20 -8.28 1.79
CA GLN A 35 16.27 -9.60 1.15
C GLN A 35 14.89 -10.23 0.87
N ASN A 36 13.81 -9.63 1.39
CA ASN A 36 12.43 -10.04 1.22
C ASN A 36 11.69 -9.32 0.08
N ASN A 37 12.32 -8.34 -0.59
CA ASN A 37 11.79 -7.63 -1.76
C ASN A 37 10.30 -7.24 -1.60
N LEU A 38 9.97 -6.56 -0.49
CA LEU A 38 8.59 -6.36 -0.02
C LEU A 38 7.67 -5.72 -1.07
N LEU A 39 8.23 -4.85 -1.90
CA LEU A 39 7.53 -4.18 -2.99
C LEU A 39 8.32 -4.45 -4.28
N GLU A 40 7.73 -5.23 -5.17
CA GLU A 40 8.40 -5.68 -6.39
C GLU A 40 8.41 -4.59 -7.48
N HIS A 41 7.37 -3.76 -7.52
CA HIS A 41 7.21 -2.73 -8.55
C HIS A 41 7.04 -1.32 -7.96
N ARG A 42 7.14 -0.31 -8.82
CA ARG A 42 6.92 1.08 -8.45
C ARG A 42 5.57 1.22 -7.75
N VAL A 43 5.57 1.87 -6.58
CA VAL A 43 4.34 2.19 -5.84
C VAL A 43 3.58 3.26 -6.61
N THR A 44 2.28 3.03 -6.86
CA THR A 44 1.43 3.93 -7.64
C THR A 44 0.20 4.41 -6.88
N ALA A 45 -0.23 3.69 -5.83
CA ALA A 45 -1.36 4.11 -4.99
C ALA A 45 -1.15 3.71 -3.53
N LEU A 46 -1.61 4.56 -2.62
CA LEU A 46 -1.60 4.32 -1.17
C LEU A 46 -2.98 4.63 -0.59
N CYS A 47 -3.41 3.86 0.40
CA CYS A 47 -4.63 4.16 1.17
C CYS A 47 -4.52 3.65 2.60
N GLN A 48 -4.79 4.50 3.59
CA GLN A 48 -4.84 4.06 4.99
C GLN A 48 -6.06 3.14 5.19
N VAL A 49 -5.83 1.89 5.58
CA VAL A 49 -6.89 0.86 5.75
C VAL A 49 -7.18 0.51 7.21
N GLY A 50 -6.31 0.92 8.14
CA GLY A 50 -6.49 0.85 9.59
C GLY A 50 -5.60 1.88 10.29
N ASP A 51 -5.60 1.88 11.62
CA ASP A 51 -4.87 2.89 12.41
C ASP A 51 -3.38 2.92 12.09
N HIS A 52 -2.80 1.75 11.83
CA HIS A 52 -1.39 1.57 11.48
C HIS A 52 -1.18 0.75 10.21
N THR A 53 -2.22 0.55 9.41
CA THR A 53 -2.17 -0.32 8.23
C THR A 53 -2.39 0.48 6.97
N LEU A 54 -1.49 0.29 6.00
CA LEU A 54 -1.52 0.94 4.70
C LEU A 54 -1.74 -0.10 3.61
N ALA A 55 -2.72 0.14 2.73
CA ALA A 55 -2.85 -0.58 1.48
C ALA A 55 -1.94 0.06 0.43
N ILE A 56 -1.19 -0.76 -0.29
CA ILE A 56 -0.16 -0.35 -1.25
C ILE A 56 -0.46 -1.02 -2.58
N GLY A 57 -0.74 -0.21 -3.60
CA GLY A 57 -0.91 -0.65 -4.98
C GLY A 57 0.30 -0.30 -5.83
N ASP A 58 0.67 -1.19 -6.75
CA ASP A 58 1.86 -1.01 -7.59
C ASP A 58 1.57 -1.00 -9.11
N ALA A 59 2.64 -0.84 -9.88
CA ALA A 59 2.60 -0.76 -11.34
C ALA A 59 2.24 -2.07 -12.06
N ALA A 60 2.38 -3.24 -11.42
CA ALA A 60 2.02 -4.53 -12.01
C ALA A 60 0.60 -4.98 -11.64
N GLY A 61 -0.02 -4.32 -10.67
CA GLY A 61 -1.35 -4.66 -10.18
C GLY A 61 -1.32 -5.45 -8.87
N TYR A 62 -0.17 -5.56 -8.21
CA TYR A 62 -0.16 -6.09 -6.87
C TYR A 62 -0.74 -5.06 -5.90
N LEU A 63 -1.59 -5.57 -5.01
CA LEU A 63 -2.23 -4.81 -3.96
C LEU A 63 -1.96 -5.51 -2.63
N TYR A 64 -1.29 -4.83 -1.73
CA TYR A 64 -0.84 -5.37 -0.46
C TYR A 64 -1.41 -4.59 0.72
N ASP A 65 -1.44 -5.20 1.91
CA ASP A 65 -1.51 -4.48 3.18
C ASP A 65 -0.18 -4.56 3.94
N MET A 66 0.16 -3.48 4.63
CA MET A 66 1.38 -3.36 5.44
C MET A 66 1.05 -2.69 6.77
N ASP A 67 1.42 -3.32 7.88
CA ASP A 67 1.43 -2.67 9.18
C ASP A 67 2.71 -1.84 9.33
N VAL A 68 2.55 -0.53 9.41
CA VAL A 68 3.64 0.45 9.48
C VAL A 68 4.48 0.24 10.74
N ARG A 69 3.92 -0.32 11.82
CA ARG A 69 4.66 -0.62 13.05
C ARG A 69 5.67 -1.76 12.88
N MET A 70 5.51 -2.57 11.84
CA MET A 70 6.46 -3.63 11.50
C MET A 70 7.67 -3.09 10.74
N LEU A 71 7.62 -1.84 10.25
CA LEU A 71 8.80 -1.17 9.69
C LEU A 71 9.70 -0.72 10.85
N GLU A 72 10.76 -1.47 11.11
CA GLU A 72 11.71 -1.08 12.15
C GLU A 72 12.51 0.17 11.81
N GLU A 73 12.74 0.98 12.84
CA GLU A 73 13.67 2.09 12.85
C GLU A 73 15.11 1.59 12.70
N ARG A 74 15.87 2.22 11.80
CA ARG A 74 17.29 2.62 11.77
C ARG A 74 18.41 1.90 12.58
N ASN A 75 18.15 0.97 13.51
CA ASN A 75 19.13 0.39 14.45
C ASN A 75 19.21 -1.15 14.43
N GLY A 76 18.68 -1.82 13.41
CA GLY A 76 19.15 -3.16 13.02
C GLY A 76 18.73 -4.35 13.89
N LYS A 77 17.61 -4.29 14.63
CA LYS A 77 17.11 -5.44 15.43
C LYS A 77 15.80 -6.02 14.88
N ARG A 78 15.82 -6.41 13.61
CA ARG A 78 14.73 -7.06 12.84
C ARG A 78 13.63 -7.74 13.69
N LYS A 79 12.49 -7.08 13.91
CA LYS A 79 11.20 -7.75 14.19
C LYS A 79 10.64 -8.39 12.91
N LEU A 80 11.01 -9.65 12.70
CA LEU A 80 10.34 -10.63 11.82
C LEU A 80 10.29 -10.25 10.32
N PRO A 81 10.12 -11.23 9.41
CA PRO A 81 9.82 -10.90 8.01
C PRO A 81 8.50 -10.14 7.95
N LEU A 82 8.50 -8.91 7.42
CA LEU A 82 7.29 -8.21 7.00
C LEU A 82 6.56 -9.08 5.98
N GLN A 83 5.66 -9.94 6.43
CA GLN A 83 4.84 -10.74 5.53
C GLN A 83 3.63 -9.91 5.13
N MET A 84 3.63 -9.39 3.91
CA MET A 84 2.53 -8.59 3.38
C MET A 84 1.39 -9.48 2.92
N GLY A 85 0.16 -9.16 3.35
CA GLY A 85 -1.01 -9.82 2.81
C GLY A 85 -1.33 -9.25 1.42
N ARG A 86 -1.67 -10.10 0.45
CA ARG A 86 -2.05 -9.67 -0.90
C ARG A 86 -3.55 -9.78 -1.14
N TYR A 87 -4.12 -8.78 -1.80
CA TYR A 87 -5.44 -8.81 -2.40
C TYR A 87 -5.32 -9.34 -3.83
N VAL A 88 -5.84 -10.53 -4.09
CA VAL A 88 -5.72 -11.18 -5.39
C VAL A 88 -6.83 -10.70 -6.32
N GLY A 89 -6.49 -10.44 -7.59
CA GLY A 89 -7.47 -10.09 -8.62
C GLY A 89 -7.04 -8.99 -9.59
N PRO A 90 -6.55 -7.82 -9.12
CA PRO A 90 -6.18 -6.73 -10.02
C PRO A 90 -5.07 -7.16 -10.98
N CYS A 91 -5.11 -6.61 -12.20
CA CYS A 91 -4.12 -6.86 -13.24
C CYS A 91 -3.67 -5.54 -13.88
N GLY A 92 -2.37 -5.29 -13.93
CA GLY A 92 -1.83 -4.01 -14.38
C GLY A 92 -1.96 -2.89 -13.36
N SER A 93 -1.30 -1.76 -13.64
CA SER A 93 -1.07 -0.70 -12.66
C SER A 93 -2.32 -0.28 -11.89
N ILE A 94 -2.23 -0.36 -10.56
CA ILE A 94 -3.22 0.21 -9.66
C ILE A 94 -3.14 1.73 -9.79
N ARG A 95 -4.29 2.37 -10.04
CA ARG A 95 -4.38 3.82 -10.23
C ARG A 95 -4.92 4.54 -9.00
N GLN A 96 -5.89 3.93 -8.32
CA GLN A 96 -6.46 4.55 -7.13
C GLN A 96 -6.96 3.48 -6.16
N LEU A 97 -6.84 3.82 -4.88
CA LEU A 97 -7.37 3.08 -3.75
C LEU A 97 -8.24 4.01 -2.93
N SER A 98 -9.38 3.51 -2.44
CA SER A 98 -10.25 4.26 -1.53
C SER A 98 -10.86 3.33 -0.50
N ARG A 99 -10.95 3.79 0.74
CA ARG A 99 -11.54 3.02 1.85
C ARG A 99 -12.87 3.61 2.28
N GLN A 100 -13.84 2.74 2.49
CA GLN A 100 -15.08 3.07 3.19
C GLN A 100 -15.43 1.96 4.20
N GLY A 101 -15.39 2.29 5.49
CA GLY A 101 -15.60 1.29 6.55
C GLY A 101 -14.61 0.13 6.44
N ASN A 102 -15.10 -1.11 6.34
CA ASN A 102 -14.27 -2.32 6.19
C ASN A 102 -14.01 -2.70 4.72
N ARG A 103 -14.32 -1.82 3.78
CA ARG A 103 -14.20 -2.08 2.34
C ARG A 103 -13.07 -1.25 1.73
N LEU A 104 -12.29 -1.89 0.86
CA LEU A 104 -11.27 -1.25 0.03
C LEU A 104 -11.71 -1.33 -1.43
N ALA A 105 -11.94 -0.17 -2.04
CA ALA A 105 -12.14 -0.03 -3.48
C ALA A 105 -10.79 0.13 -4.18
N CYS A 106 -10.61 -0.58 -5.29
CA CYS A 106 -9.40 -0.60 -6.09
C CYS A 106 -9.76 -0.49 -7.57
N VAL A 107 -9.06 0.40 -8.28
CA VAL A 107 -9.18 0.57 -9.74
C VAL A 107 -7.79 0.64 -10.36
N GLY A 108 -7.67 0.14 -11.59
CA GLY A 108 -6.42 0.09 -12.32
C GLY A 108 -6.60 0.10 -13.83
N LEU A 109 -5.52 -0.23 -14.54
CA LEU A 109 -5.50 -0.27 -16.00
C LEU A 109 -6.32 -1.42 -16.60
N ASP A 110 -6.69 -2.45 -15.82
CA ASP A 110 -7.56 -3.56 -16.23
C ASP A 110 -9.02 -3.16 -16.49
N ARG A 111 -9.42 -1.93 -16.15
CA ARG A 111 -10.81 -1.44 -16.23
C ARG A 111 -11.75 -2.19 -15.29
N MET A 112 -11.26 -2.74 -14.20
CA MET A 112 -12.10 -3.34 -13.17
C MET A 112 -12.15 -2.45 -11.92
N LEU A 113 -13.35 -2.15 -11.44
CA LEU A 113 -13.56 -1.73 -10.06
C LEU A 113 -13.71 -2.97 -9.20
N ARG A 114 -12.79 -3.14 -8.25
CA ARG A 114 -12.82 -4.25 -7.30
C ARG A 114 -13.07 -3.72 -5.90
N ILE A 115 -13.97 -4.38 -5.18
CA ILE A 115 -14.23 -4.10 -3.77
C ILE A 115 -13.72 -5.29 -2.97
N PHE A 116 -12.88 -5.04 -1.97
CA PHE A 116 -12.34 -6.05 -1.07
C PHE A 116 -12.83 -5.85 0.35
N ASP A 117 -13.04 -6.94 1.08
CA ASP A 117 -13.11 -6.92 2.55
C ASP A 117 -11.69 -6.85 3.11
N ILE A 118 -11.39 -5.80 3.88
CA ILE A 118 -10.04 -5.54 4.40
C ILE A 118 -9.62 -6.62 5.41
N LYS A 119 -10.52 -7.05 6.30
CA LYS A 119 -10.22 -8.04 7.36
C LYS A 119 -9.96 -9.43 6.77
N LYS A 120 -10.79 -9.83 5.80
CA LYS A 120 -10.71 -11.16 5.18
C LYS A 120 -9.73 -11.20 4.00
N ARG A 121 -9.32 -10.04 3.48
CA ARG A 121 -8.54 -9.90 2.23
C ARG A 121 -9.18 -10.66 1.06
N LYS A 122 -10.51 -10.65 0.99
CA LYS A 122 -11.29 -11.32 -0.06
C LYS A 122 -11.99 -10.31 -0.95
N GLN A 123 -12.01 -10.58 -2.24
CA GLN A 123 -12.80 -9.81 -3.19
C GLN A 123 -14.29 -10.05 -2.90
N LEU A 124 -15.03 -8.97 -2.73
CA LEU A 124 -16.49 -8.96 -2.56
C LEU A 124 -17.16 -8.80 -3.92
N ASP A 125 -16.71 -7.80 -4.70
CA ASP A 125 -17.31 -7.44 -5.98
C ASP A 125 -16.23 -7.11 -7.02
N CYS A 126 -16.55 -7.33 -8.30
CA CYS A 126 -15.73 -6.93 -9.44
C CYS A 126 -16.61 -6.49 -10.59
N VAL A 127 -16.54 -5.20 -10.94
CA VAL A 127 -17.38 -4.57 -11.95
C VAL A 127 -16.50 -4.03 -13.06
N TYR A 128 -16.82 -4.40 -14.31
CA TYR A 128 -16.15 -3.85 -15.47
C TYR A 128 -16.60 -2.41 -15.74
N LEU A 129 -15.62 -1.53 -15.92
CA LEU A 129 -15.82 -0.11 -16.21
C LEU A 129 -15.63 0.12 -17.71
N LYS A 130 -16.60 0.78 -18.33
CA LYS A 130 -16.53 1.10 -19.78
C LYS A 130 -15.41 2.09 -20.11
N GLN A 131 -14.93 2.84 -19.12
CA GLN A 131 -13.84 3.80 -19.24
C GLN A 131 -12.68 3.43 -18.30
N ARG A 132 -11.46 3.77 -18.69
CA ARG A 132 -10.29 3.66 -17.80
C ARG A 132 -10.37 4.78 -16.77
N LEU A 133 -10.42 4.42 -15.49
CA LEU A 133 -10.23 5.38 -14.42
C LEU A 133 -8.73 5.63 -14.24
N ASN A 134 -8.29 6.80 -14.70
CA ASN A 134 -7.00 7.39 -14.36
C ASN A 134 -7.32 8.62 -13.52
N CYS A 135 -7.08 8.53 -12.22
CA CYS A 135 -7.25 9.63 -11.28
C CYS A 135 -5.87 10.09 -10.83
#